data_AF-A0A5S9MDR8-F1
#
_entry.id   AF-A0A5S9MDR8-F1
#
_cell.length_a   1.000
_cell.length_b   1.000
_cell.length_c   1.000
_cell.angle_alpha   90.00
_cell.angle_beta   90.00
_cell.angle_gamma   90.00
#
_symmetry.space_group_name_H-M   'P 1'
#
loop_
_entity.id
_entity.type
_entity.pdbx_description
1 polymer ?
#
loop_
_entity_poly.entity_id
_entity_poly.type
_entity_poly.pdbx_seq_one_letter_code
_entity_poly.pdbx_strand_id
1 'polypeptide(L)'
;MKKKKQAIHTYSNILHSDGKIVFADTMFQNQAAHQAQIDKARAAGFDQLAEDLETEYYPSIDVLKQIFEEEGFSTSFHQMNDFVWIVEAKKRE
;
A
#
# COMPACT_ATOMS: atom_id res chain seq x y z
N MET A 1 -2.80 9.44 3.93
CA MET A 1 -3.13 9.31 2.49
C MET A 1 -2.74 10.52 1.61
N LYS A 2 -3.06 11.77 1.99
CA LYS A 2 -2.80 12.99 1.18
C LYS A 2 -1.37 13.11 0.60
N LYS A 3 -0.34 12.76 1.39
CA LYS A 3 1.07 12.78 0.95
C LYS A 3 1.37 11.77 -0.17
N LYS A 4 0.82 10.56 -0.11
CA LYS A 4 1.02 9.53 -1.15
C LYS A 4 0.39 9.95 -2.47
N LYS A 5 -0.85 10.46 -2.45
CA LYS A 5 -1.51 10.99 -3.66
C LYS A 5 -0.69 12.12 -4.29
N GLN A 6 -0.21 13.07 -3.48
CA GLN A 6 0.64 14.14 -3.98
C GLN A 6 1.94 13.63 -4.60
N ALA A 7 2.60 12.64 -3.98
CA ALA A 7 3.81 12.05 -4.51
C ALA A 7 3.56 11.33 -5.85
N ILE A 8 2.51 10.52 -5.94
CA ILE A 8 2.13 9.81 -7.18
C ILE A 8 1.83 10.81 -8.30
N HIS A 9 1.10 11.90 -7.99
CA HIS A 9 0.86 12.97 -8.95
C HIS A 9 2.16 13.66 -9.40
N THR A 10 3.10 13.92 -8.49
CA THR A 10 4.42 14.45 -8.88
C THR A 10 5.16 13.46 -9.79
N TYR A 11 5.11 12.16 -9.49
CA TYR A 11 5.74 11.12 -10.31
C TYR A 11 5.09 10.98 -11.69
N SER A 12 3.76 11.13 -11.78
CA SER A 12 3.03 11.11 -13.06
C SER A 12 3.51 12.21 -14.01
N ASN A 13 3.86 13.38 -13.47
CA ASN A 13 4.34 14.52 -14.26
C ASN A 13 5.80 14.40 -14.73
N ILE A 14 6.65 13.63 -14.03
CA ILE A 14 8.08 13.51 -14.38
C ILE A 14 8.43 12.24 -15.17
N LEU A 15 7.64 11.17 -15.03
CA LEU A 15 7.91 9.90 -15.70
C LEU A 15 7.52 9.98 -17.17
N HIS A 16 8.39 9.48 -18.04
CA HIS A 16 8.06 9.21 -19.44
C HIS A 16 7.03 8.08 -19.56
N SER A 17 6.43 7.91 -20.74
CA SER A 17 5.62 6.73 -21.05
C SER A 17 6.41 5.46 -20.72
N ASP A 18 5.70 4.43 -20.24
CA ASP A 18 6.28 3.19 -19.70
C ASP A 18 7.16 3.31 -18.44
N GLY A 19 7.35 4.52 -17.90
CA GLY A 19 8.03 4.75 -16.63
C GLY A 19 7.33 4.00 -15.48
N LYS A 20 8.13 3.50 -14.52
CA LYS A 20 7.63 2.67 -13.42
C LYS A 20 7.89 3.28 -12.05
N ILE A 21 6.95 3.07 -11.15
CA ILE A 21 7.08 3.30 -9.71
C ILE A 21 7.02 1.93 -9.03
N VAL A 22 8.02 1.61 -8.21
CA VAL A 22 8.03 0.39 -7.41
C VAL A 22 8.12 0.78 -5.94
N PHE A 23 7.08 0.46 -5.16
CA PHE A 23 7.06 0.67 -3.72
C PHE A 23 6.97 -0.66 -3.00
N ALA A 24 7.65 -0.76 -1.86
CA ALA A 24 7.44 -1.80 -0.87
C ALA A 24 6.94 -1.14 0.40
N ASP A 25 5.78 -1.54 0.90
CA ASP A 25 5.18 -0.93 2.09
C ASP A 25 4.33 -1.95 2.86
N THR A 26 4.05 -1.64 4.12
CA THR A 26 3.11 -2.40 4.94
C THR A 26 1.69 -2.01 4.58
N MET A 27 0.91 -2.99 4.11
CA MET A 27 -0.46 -2.79 3.65
C MET A 27 -1.31 -4.02 3.89
N PHE A 28 -2.63 -3.80 3.95
CA PHE A 28 -3.60 -4.88 4.08
C PHE A 28 -4.57 -4.85 2.91
N GLN A 29 -5.06 -6.04 2.52
CA GLN A 29 -6.03 -6.16 1.44
C GLN A 29 -7.31 -5.38 1.76
N ASN A 30 -7.79 -5.49 3.00
CA ASN A 30 -8.96 -4.79 3.49
C ASN A 30 -8.89 -4.67 5.02
N GLN A 31 -9.88 -3.99 5.60
CA GLN A 31 -9.96 -3.78 7.05
C GLN A 31 -10.07 -5.10 7.84
N ALA A 32 -10.71 -6.13 7.28
CA ALA A 32 -10.82 -7.44 7.95
C ALA A 32 -9.48 -8.16 8.03
N ALA A 33 -8.66 -8.10 6.96
CA ALA A 33 -7.31 -8.65 6.95
C ALA A 33 -6.40 -7.91 7.95
N HIS A 34 -6.56 -6.59 8.08
CA HIS A 34 -5.84 -5.80 9.09
C HIS A 34 -6.23 -6.22 10.51
N GLN A 35 -7.53 -6.32 10.81
CA GLN A 35 -8.01 -6.78 12.11
C GLN A 35 -7.52 -8.19 12.45
N ALA A 36 -7.53 -9.11 11.48
CA ALA A 36 -7.04 -10.46 11.69
C ALA A 36 -5.55 -10.51 12.08
N GLN A 37 -4.72 -9.58 11.57
CA GLN A 37 -3.31 -9.49 11.94
C GLN A 37 -3.11 -8.92 13.35
N ILE A 38 -3.94 -7.96 13.77
CA ILE A 38 -3.96 -7.45 15.15
C ILE A 38 -4.33 -8.60 16.11
N ASP A 39 -5.40 -9.33 15.81
CA ASP A 39 -5.88 -10.44 16.65
C ASP A 39 -4.82 -11.55 16.74
N LYS A 40 -4.14 -11.86 15.63
CA LYS A 40 -3.02 -12.82 15.59
C LYS A 40 -1.84 -12.35 16.44
N ALA A 41 -1.47 -11.07 16.37
CA ALA A 41 -0.39 -10.49 17.18
C ALA A 41 -0.71 -10.57 18.68
N ARG A 42 -1.94 -10.21 19.07
CA ARG A 42 -2.41 -10.34 20.46
C ARG A 42 -2.40 -11.79 20.94
N ALA A 43 -2.91 -12.71 20.12
CA ALA A 43 -2.93 -14.13 20.46
C ALA A 43 -1.52 -14.73 20.61
N ALA A 44 -0.52 -14.18 19.91
CA ALA A 44 0.87 -14.56 20.01
C ALA A 44 1.64 -13.87 21.16
N GLY A 45 1.00 -12.95 21.90
CA GLY A 45 1.63 -12.17 22.97
C GLY A 45 2.54 -11.04 22.47
N PHE A 46 2.35 -10.58 21.23
CA PHE A 46 3.11 -9.48 20.62
C PHE A 46 2.39 -8.15 20.82
N ASP A 47 2.24 -7.72 22.07
CA ASP A 47 1.42 -6.54 22.43
C ASP A 47 1.91 -5.24 21.74
N GLN A 48 3.24 -5.04 21.64
CA GLN A 48 3.81 -3.88 20.93
C GLN A 48 3.45 -3.87 19.45
N LEU A 49 3.50 -5.03 18.78
CA LEU A 49 3.12 -5.14 17.38
C LEU A 49 1.62 -4.89 17.20
N ALA A 50 0.78 -5.38 18.12
CA ALA A 50 -0.65 -5.12 18.07
C ALA A 50 -0.96 -3.62 18.23
N GLU A 51 -0.28 -2.94 19.17
CA GLU A 51 -0.40 -1.49 19.36
C GLU A 51 0.09 -0.71 18.12
N ASP A 52 1.23 -1.09 17.53
CA ASP A 52 1.74 -0.47 16.30
C ASP A 52 0.75 -0.66 15.13
N LEU A 53 0.14 -1.84 15.02
CA LEU A 53 -0.86 -2.13 13.99
C LEU A 53 -2.16 -1.34 14.18
N GLU A 54 -2.54 -1.01 15.41
CA GLU A 54 -3.75 -0.23 15.73
C GLU A 54 -3.55 1.28 15.61
N THR A 55 -2.33 1.77 15.86
CA THR A 55 -2.03 3.21 15.92
C THR A 55 -1.57 3.79 14.58
N GLU A 56 -0.91 2.99 13.73
CA GLU A 56 -0.48 3.45 12.41
C GLU A 56 -1.60 3.39 11.35
N TYR A 57 -1.64 4.41 10.49
CA TYR A 57 -2.59 4.47 9.38
C TYR A 57 -2.04 3.77 8.14
N TYR A 58 -2.35 2.49 7.97
CA TYR A 58 -1.95 1.71 6.81
C TYR A 58 -2.89 1.95 5.61
N PRO A 59 -2.36 2.16 4.40
CA PRO A 59 -3.17 2.18 3.18
C PRO A 59 -3.81 0.80 2.94
N SER A 60 -5.08 0.76 2.52
CA SER A 60 -5.59 -0.43 1.86
C SER A 60 -5.10 -0.49 0.42
N ILE A 61 -4.94 -1.71 -0.10
CA ILE A 61 -4.55 -1.96 -1.49
C ILE A 61 -5.52 -1.28 -2.45
N ASP A 62 -6.84 -1.36 -2.19
CA ASP A 62 -7.87 -0.78 -3.04
C ASP A 62 -7.76 0.75 -3.16
N VAL A 63 -7.50 1.43 -2.05
CA VAL A 63 -7.31 2.89 -2.04
C VAL A 63 -6.06 3.28 -2.84
N LEU A 64 -4.96 2.55 -2.66
CA LEU A 64 -3.72 2.85 -3.36
C LEU A 64 -3.86 2.57 -4.87
N LYS A 65 -4.53 1.48 -5.23
CA LYS A 65 -4.87 1.13 -6.62
C LYS A 65 -5.67 2.25 -7.28
N GLN A 66 -6.74 2.72 -6.62
CA GLN A 66 -7.56 3.82 -7.16
C GLN A 66 -6.73 5.10 -7.39
N ILE A 67 -5.86 5.46 -6.45
CA ILE A 67 -5.01 6.66 -6.60
C ILE A 67 -4.08 6.53 -7.81
N PHE A 68 -3.45 5.38 -8.01
CA PHE A 68 -2.59 5.16 -9.18
C PHE A 68 -3.38 5.16 -10.50
N GLU A 69 -4.57 4.55 -10.51
CA GLU A 69 -5.45 4.53 -11.69
C GLU A 69 -5.96 5.93 -12.07
N GLU A 70 -6.30 6.77 -11.09
CA GLU A 70 -6.67 8.18 -11.29
C GLU A 70 -5.51 8.99 -11.92
N GLU A 71 -4.27 8.64 -11.61
CA GLU A 71 -3.05 9.33 -12.07
C GLU A 71 -2.46 8.72 -13.36
N GLY A 72 -3.21 7.85 -14.05
CA GLY A 72 -2.80 7.32 -15.35
C GLY A 72 -1.88 6.10 -15.28
N PHE A 73 -1.77 5.41 -14.15
CA PHE A 73 -0.98 4.18 -14.05
C PHE A 73 -1.84 2.91 -14.16
N SER A 74 -1.22 1.80 -14.58
CA SER A 74 -1.68 0.44 -14.32
C SER A 74 -0.86 -0.15 -13.16
N THR A 75 -1.47 -0.96 -12.29
CA THR A 75 -0.81 -1.46 -11.07
C THR A 75 -0.88 -2.97 -10.93
N SER A 76 0.19 -3.56 -10.39
CA SER A 76 0.21 -4.93 -9.85
C SER A 76 0.68 -4.92 -8.41
N PHE A 77 0.10 -5.82 -7.61
CA PHE A 77 0.37 -5.95 -6.18
C PHE A 77 0.86 -7.38 -5.90
N HIS A 78 2.01 -7.48 -5.24
CA HIS A 78 2.66 -8.75 -4.92
C HIS A 78 2.88 -8.82 -3.42
N GLN A 79 2.18 -9.73 -2.75
CA GLN A 79 2.38 -9.97 -1.33
C GLN A 79 3.69 -10.71 -1.10
N MET A 80 4.56 -10.16 -0.26
CA MET A 80 5.84 -10.77 0.08
C MET A 80 5.76 -11.54 1.40
N ASN A 81 4.96 -11.05 2.35
CA ASN A 81 4.64 -11.73 3.61
C ASN A 81 3.31 -11.21 4.18
N ASP A 82 3.00 -11.55 5.43
CA ASP A 82 1.77 -11.16 6.13
C ASP A 82 1.53 -9.63 6.19
N PHE A 83 2.58 -8.81 6.01
CA PHE A 83 2.56 -7.35 6.18
C PHE A 83 3.01 -6.59 4.92
N VAL A 84 4.06 -7.07 4.24
CA VAL A 84 4.75 -6.35 3.18
C VAL A 84 4.19 -6.71 1.82
N TRP A 85 3.91 -5.66 1.05
CA TRP A 85 3.47 -5.74 -0.34
C TRP A 85 4.37 -4.91 -1.24
N ILE A 86 4.70 -5.47 -2.39
CA ILE A 86 5.32 -4.73 -3.50
C ILE A 86 4.22 -4.26 -4.44
N VAL A 87 4.21 -2.96 -4.73
CA VAL A 87 3.36 -2.33 -5.75
C VAL A 87 4.24 -1.94 -6.91
N GLU A 88 3.93 -2.47 -8.10
CA GLU A 88 4.51 -2.00 -9.35
C GLU A 88 3.44 -1.22 -10.11
N ALA A 89 3.69 0.08 -10.32
CA ALA A 89 2.82 0.96 -11.08
C ALA A 89 3.52 1.41 -12.36
N LYS A 90 2.94 1.12 -13.52
CA LYS A 90 3.46 1.48 -14.84
C LYS A 90 2.63 2.60 -15.45
N LYS A 91 3.28 3.70 -15.87
CA LYS A 91 2.59 4.83 -16.51
C LYS A 91 2.03 4.40 -17.87
N ARG A 92 0.73 4.63 -18.08
CA ARG A 92 0.07 4.41 -19.37
C ARG A 92 0.52 5.48 -20.38
N GLU A 93 0.40 5.16 -21.67
CA GLU A 93 0.67 6.10 -22.77
C GLU A 93 -0.24 7.34 -22.73
#